data_AF-A0A522U4X1-F1
#
_entry.id   AF-A0A522U4X1-F1
#
_cell.length_a   1.000
_cell.length_b   1.000
_cell.length_c   1.000
_cell.angle_alpha   90.00
_cell.angle_beta   90.00
_cell.angle_gamma   90.00
#
_symmetry.space_group_name_H-M   'P 1'
#
loop_
_entity.id
_entity.type
_entity.pdbx_description
1 polymer ?
#
loop_
_entity_poly.entity_id
_entity_poly.type
_entity_poly.pdbx_seq_one_letter_code
_entity_poly.pdbx_strand_id
1 'polypeptide(L)' 'MKKENNKHKFYRVYANLPLNLRSEIILVLPGKGPITWNVAYLEIENETELGEIILEKLEALQII' A
#
# COMPACT_ATOMS: atom_id res chain seq x y z
N MET A 1 1.04 -13.01 12.46
CA MET A 1 2.49 -12.69 12.44
C MET A 1 2.98 -12.13 11.10
N LYS A 2 2.67 -12.69 9.91
CA LYS A 2 3.14 -12.12 8.61
C LYS A 2 2.46 -10.78 8.21
N LYS A 3 1.14 -10.66 8.41
CA LYS A 3 0.35 -9.45 8.04
C LYS A 3 0.77 -8.18 8.78
N GLU A 4 0.99 -8.26 10.09
CA GLU A 4 1.39 -7.14 10.94
C GLU A 4 2.77 -6.58 10.55
N ASN A 5 3.67 -7.45 10.10
CA ASN A 5 4.99 -7.06 9.59
C ASN A 5 4.88 -6.24 8.29
N ASN A 6 4.00 -6.62 7.36
CA ASN A 6 3.85 -5.93 6.07
C ASN A 6 3.21 -4.54 6.25
N LYS A 7 2.23 -4.40 7.14
CA LYS A 7 1.63 -3.09 7.50
C LYS A 7 2.70 -2.14 8.06
N HIS A 8 3.55 -2.62 8.96
CA HIS A 8 4.66 -1.83 9.50
C HIS A 8 5.70 -1.44 8.44
N LYS A 9 6.08 -2.36 7.54
CA LYS A 9 6.97 -2.08 6.41
C LYS A 9 6.40 -0.99 5.50
N PHE A 10 5.12 -1.10 5.15
CA PHE A 10 4.42 -0.11 4.33
C PHE A 10 4.43 1.27 5.00
N TYR A 11 4.07 1.37 6.29
CA TYR A 11 4.09 2.65 7.00
C TYR A 11 5.47 3.28 7.08
N ARG A 12 6.52 2.46 7.25
CA ARG A 12 7.89 2.97 7.20
C ARG A 12 8.22 3.56 5.83
N VAL A 13 7.85 2.90 4.74
CA VAL A 13 8.06 3.45 3.39
C VAL A 13 7.24 4.72 3.19
N TYR A 14 5.94 4.68 3.48
CA TYR A 14 5.01 5.80 3.31
C TYR A 14 5.41 7.05 4.11
N ALA A 15 5.86 6.88 5.37
CA ALA A 15 6.30 7.97 6.23
C ALA A 15 7.55 8.68 5.68
N ASN A 16 8.41 7.96 4.95
CA ASN A 16 9.62 8.51 4.33
C ASN A 16 9.39 9.12 2.93
N LEU A 17 8.17 9.02 2.39
CA LEU A 17 7.87 9.61 1.08
C LEU A 17 7.66 11.13 1.17
N PRO A 18 8.31 11.90 0.27
CA PRO A 18 7.92 13.29 -0.02
C PRO A 18 6.43 13.42 -0.31
N LEU A 19 5.81 14.51 0.15
CA LEU A 19 4.36 14.70 0.06
C LEU A 19 3.83 14.62 -1.37
N ASN A 20 4.58 15.15 -2.35
CA ASN A 20 4.20 15.11 -3.76
C ASN A 20 4.14 13.68 -4.32
N LEU A 21 4.99 12.77 -3.82
CA LEU A 21 5.01 11.38 -4.28
C LEU A 21 3.84 10.55 -3.73
N ARG A 22 3.13 11.03 -2.69
CA ARG A 22 2.01 10.27 -2.11
C ARG A 22 0.79 10.16 -3.03
N SER A 23 0.70 11.03 -4.04
CA SER A 23 -0.34 10.99 -5.05
C SER A 23 0.02 10.12 -6.26
N GLU A 24 1.25 9.59 -6.33
CA GLU A 24 1.71 8.76 -7.44
C GLU A 24 1.13 7.35 -7.36
N ILE A 25 0.92 6.75 -8.54
CA ILE A 25 0.37 5.39 -8.70
C ILE A 25 1.46 4.36 -8.39
N ILE A 26 1.13 3.38 -7.56
CA ILE A 26 2.05 2.31 -7.11
C ILE A 26 1.63 0.91 -7.54
N LEU A 27 0.36 0.75 -7.89
CA LEU A 27 -0.21 -0.54 -8.25
C LEU A 27 -1.42 -0.31 -9.15
N VAL A 28 -1.62 -1.18 -10.14
CA VAL A 28 -2.84 -1.20 -10.94
C VAL A 28 -3.50 -2.55 -10.73
N LEU A 29 -4.74 -2.54 -10.23
CA LEU A 29 -5.49 -3.75 -9.94
C LEU A 29 -6.59 -3.96 -10.99
N PRO A 30 -6.67 -5.15 -11.62
CA PRO A 30 -7.75 -5.48 -12.55
C PRO A 30 -9.13 -5.26 -11.91
N GLY A 31 -10.03 -4.55 -12.60
CA GLY A 31 -11.39 -4.27 -12.12
C GLY A 31 -11.50 -3.22 -11.00
N LYS A 32 -10.38 -2.67 -10.52
CA LYS A 32 -10.35 -1.59 -9.50
C LYS A 32 -9.67 -0.32 -10.02
N GLY A 33 -8.69 -0.48 -10.92
CA GLY A 33 -7.97 0.64 -11.51
C GLY A 33 -6.66 0.96 -10.77
N PRO A 34 -6.10 2.15 -11.00
CA PRO A 34 -4.84 2.56 -10.39
C PRO A 34 -5.01 2.89 -8.90
N ILE A 35 -4.03 2.50 -8.11
CA ILE A 35 -3.94 2.73 -6.67
C ILE A 35 -2.72 3.61 -6.41
N THR A 36 -2.93 4.71 -5.70
CA THR A 36 -1.86 5.60 -5.26
C THR A 36 -1.38 5.25 -3.85
N TRP A 37 -0.26 5.81 -3.41
CA TRP A 37 0.20 5.68 -2.01
C TRP A 37 -0.86 6.14 -1.00
N ASN A 38 -1.54 7.27 -1.25
CA ASN A 38 -2.61 7.77 -0.37
C ASN A 38 -3.80 6.81 -0.28
N VAL A 39 -4.25 6.27 -1.43
CA VAL A 39 -5.34 5.29 -1.44
C VAL A 39 -4.92 4.03 -0.69
N ALA A 40 -3.72 3.51 -0.97
CA ALA A 40 -3.18 2.36 -0.26
C ALA A 40 -3.12 2.59 1.26
N TYR A 41 -2.66 3.76 1.70
CA TYR A 41 -2.63 4.12 3.12
C TYR A 41 -4.03 4.09 3.74
N LEU A 42 -5.03 4.71 3.10
CA LEU A 42 -6.41 4.71 3.61
C LEU A 42 -7.00 3.30 3.71
N GLU A 43 -6.82 2.47 2.69
CA GLU A 43 -7.33 1.09 2.69
C GLU A 43 -6.66 0.21 3.76
N ILE A 44 -5.34 0.37 3.94
CA ILE A 44 -4.55 -0.39 4.93
C ILE A 44 -4.85 0.08 6.37
N GLU A 45 -5.01 1.39 6.58
CA GLU A 45 -5.35 1.96 7.88
C GLU A 45 -6.74 1.51 8.35
N ASN A 46 -7.71 1.48 7.43
CA ASN A 46 -9.08 1.03 7.69
C ASN A 46 -9.24 -0.51 7.65
N GLU A 47 -8.14 -1.25 7.48
CA GLU A 47 -8.11 -2.73 7.51
C GLU A 47 -9.11 -3.37 6.53
N THR A 48 -9.26 -2.79 5.35
CA THR A 48 -10.18 -3.31 4.34
C THR A 48 -9.60 -4.52 3.63
N GLU A 49 -10.46 -5.36 3.02
CA GLU A 49 -10.01 -6.47 2.16
C GLU A 49 -9.10 -5.97 1.03
N LEU A 50 -9.38 -4.78 0.49
CA LEU A 50 -8.53 -4.17 -0.54
C LEU A 50 -7.15 -3.80 0.03
N GLY A 51 -7.10 -3.27 1.26
CA GLY A 51 -5.85 -2.99 1.97
C GLY A 51 -4.98 -4.24 2.14
N GLU A 52 -5.59 -5.38 2.47
CA GLU A 52 -4.88 -6.67 2.56
C GLU A 52 -4.30 -7.08 1.20
N ILE A 53 -5.11 -7.00 0.13
CA ILE A 53 -4.67 -7.31 -1.24
C ILE A 53 -3.50 -6.41 -1.66
N ILE A 54 -3.56 -5.12 -1.33
CA ILE A 54 -2.50 -4.16 -1.63
C ILE A 54 -1.19 -4.56 -0.93
N LEU A 55 -1.23 -4.87 0.38
CA LEU A 55 -0.05 -5.30 1.12
C LEU A 55 0.59 -6.57 0.53
N GLU A 56 -0.22 -7.56 0.16
CA GLU A 56 0.28 -8.78 -0.46
C GLU A 56 0.93 -8.52 -1.81
N LYS A 57 0.36 -7.64 -2.64
CA LYS A 57 0.92 -7.27 -3.93
C LYS A 57 2.22 -6.48 -3.80
N LEU A 58 2.27 -5.51 -2.89
CA LEU A 58 3.47 -4.69 -2.67
C LEU A 58 4.64 -5.54 -2.13
N GLU A 59 4.38 -6.49 -1.22
CA GLU A 59 5.37 -7.45 -0.74
C GLU A 59 5.85 -8.37 -1.88
N ALA A 60 4.92 -8.90 -2.69
CA ALA A 60 5.27 -9.76 -3.82
C ALA A 60 6.12 -9.04 -4.88
N LEU A 61 5.92 -7.73 -5.04
CA LEU A 61 6.71 -6.85 -5.91
C LEU A 61 8.00 -6.35 -5.24
N GLN A 62 8.26 -6.71 -3.98
CA GLN A 62 9.43 -6.28 -3.19
C GLN A 62 9.54 -4.75 -3.07
N ILE A 63 8.41 -4.05 -3.06
CA ILE A 63 8.34 -2.60 -2.80
C ILE A 63 8.41 -2.32 -1.29
N ILE A 64 7.92 -3.26 -0.47
CA ILE A 64 7.91 -3.22 1.00
C ILE A 64 8.49 -4.52 1.59
#